data_AF-A0A2D6X5H3-F1
#
_entry.id   AF-A0A2D6X5H3-F1
#
_cell.length_a   1.000
_cell.length_b   1.000
_cell.length_c   1.000
_cell.angle_alpha   90.00
_cell.angle_beta   90.00
_cell.angle_gamma   90.00
#
_symmetry.space_group_name_H-M   'P 1'
#
loop_
_entity.id
_entity.type
_entity.pdbx_description
1 polymer ?
#
loop_
_entity_poly.entity_id
_entity_poly.type
_entity_poly.pdbx_seq_one_letter_code
_entity_poly.pdbx_strand_id
1 'polypeptide(L)'
;MSQKQTQKVVNTFIKGLITEAGELTFPPDASVDELNCDLRRDGSRRRRLGVLPESGNVLSTFTIADSDVTSNGNWLNVGGDSSIEFLIIQIGSTLRFYDKASTPFSGDEVAQTISLLPYEVAGAGGAASAKAQYASINGNLVVASPAINTIVISR
;
A
#
# COMPACT_ATOMS: atom_id res chain seq x y z
N MET A 1 31.48 15.87 48.17
CA MET A 1 31.28 14.45 47.77
C MET A 1 30.87 14.44 46.31
N SER A 2 31.62 13.77 45.44
CA SER A 2 31.28 13.63 44.02
C SER A 2 30.19 12.57 43.88
N GLN A 3 29.03 12.93 43.32
CA GLN A 3 27.96 11.95 43.03
C GLN A 3 28.46 11.01 41.93
N LYS A 4 28.58 9.72 42.25
CA LYS A 4 28.92 8.69 41.29
C LYS A 4 27.68 8.44 40.43
N GLN A 5 27.61 9.03 39.23
CA GLN A 5 26.56 8.72 38.27
C GLN A 5 26.65 7.24 37.88
N THR A 6 25.69 6.44 38.35
CA THR A 6 25.55 5.05 37.92
C THR A 6 24.61 5.07 36.72
N GLN A 7 25.17 4.97 35.52
CA GLN A 7 24.38 4.95 34.30
C GLN A 7 23.72 3.57 34.15
N LYS A 8 22.40 3.51 34.32
CA LYS A 8 21.62 2.31 34.05
C LYS A 8 21.56 2.10 32.54
N VAL A 9 22.18 1.04 32.05
CA VAL A 9 22.02 0.61 30.65
C VAL A 9 20.60 0.06 30.51
N VAL A 10 19.79 0.71 29.68
CA VAL A 10 18.45 0.23 29.31
C VAL A 10 18.56 -0.32 27.90
N ASN A 11 18.59 -1.64 27.78
CA ASN A 11 18.68 -2.38 26.51
C ASN A 11 17.47 -3.30 26.29
N THR A 12 16.56 -3.36 27.26
CA THR A 12 15.31 -4.12 27.18
C THR A 12 14.21 -3.18 26.70
N PHE A 13 13.58 -3.50 25.57
CA PHE A 13 12.46 -2.74 25.04
C PHE A 13 11.22 -3.63 24.86
N ILE A 14 10.95 -4.44 25.89
CA ILE A 14 9.97 -5.52 25.88
C ILE A 14 8.50 -5.05 25.93
N LYS A 15 8.23 -3.79 26.27
CA LYS A 15 6.87 -3.27 26.41
C LYS A 15 6.29 -2.67 25.12
N GLY A 16 7.04 -2.70 24.02
CA GLY A 16 6.58 -2.19 22.72
C GLY A 16 6.38 -0.68 22.68
N LEU A 17 5.61 -0.23 21.69
CA LEU A 17 5.20 1.17 21.50
C LEU A 17 4.03 1.49 22.44
N ILE A 18 4.20 2.53 23.27
CA ILE A 18 3.15 3.06 24.15
C ILE A 18 3.00 4.54 23.87
N THR A 19 1.83 4.95 23.40
CA THR A 19 1.51 6.34 23.07
C THR A 19 0.60 7.02 24.11
N GLU A 20 0.07 6.24 25.05
CA GLU A 20 -0.97 6.67 26.00
C GLU A 20 -0.42 7.22 27.31
N ALA A 21 0.84 6.90 27.64
CA ALA A 21 1.49 7.34 28.87
C ALA A 21 2.17 8.70 28.69
N GLY A 22 1.97 9.60 29.65
CA GLY A 22 2.69 10.87 29.70
C GLY A 22 4.17 10.69 30.07
N GLU A 23 5.01 11.68 29.75
CA GLU A 23 6.47 11.60 29.94
C GLU A 23 6.89 11.32 31.40
N LEU A 24 6.13 11.81 32.37
CA LEU A 24 6.40 11.60 33.81
C LEU A 24 5.95 10.22 34.33
N THR A 25 5.06 9.54 33.62
CA THR A 25 4.54 8.22 33.97
C THR A 25 4.96 7.16 32.95
N PHE A 26 5.92 7.50 32.09
CA PHE A 26 6.29 6.65 30.97
C PHE A 26 6.89 5.34 31.48
N PRO A 27 6.32 4.20 31.11
CA PRO A 27 6.78 2.93 31.61
C PRO A 27 8.22 2.67 31.12
N PRO A 28 9.12 2.18 31.99
CA PRO A 28 10.44 1.77 31.54
C PRO A 28 10.32 0.63 30.53
N ASP A 29 11.27 0.54 29.61
CA ASP A 29 11.37 -0.51 28.58
C ASP A 29 10.29 -0.44 27.47
N ALA A 30 9.65 0.72 27.30
CA ALA A 30 8.72 1.03 26.20
C ALA A 30 9.32 2.08 25.24
N SER A 31 8.78 2.16 24.03
CA SER A 31 9.09 3.18 23.02
C SER A 31 7.97 4.21 22.93
N VAL A 32 8.36 5.45 22.70
CA VAL A 32 7.46 6.57 22.38
C VAL A 32 7.19 6.63 20.86
N ASP A 33 8.20 6.31 20.06
CA ASP A 33 8.13 6.31 18.60
C ASP A 33 8.99 5.19 18.01
N GLU A 34 8.59 4.70 16.84
CA GLU A 34 9.25 3.64 16.11
C GLU A 34 9.16 3.87 14.61
N LEU A 35 10.32 4.01 13.95
CA LEU A 35 10.39 4.23 12.52
C LEU A 35 11.09 3.06 11.82
N ASN A 36 10.39 2.43 10.87
CA ASN A 36 10.91 1.32 10.08
C ASN A 36 11.52 0.20 10.96
N CYS A 37 10.80 -0.19 12.01
CA CYS A 37 11.18 -1.29 12.90
C CYS A 37 10.36 -2.56 12.61
N ASP A 38 10.97 -3.71 12.81
CA ASP A 38 10.31 -5.02 12.89
C ASP A 38 10.30 -5.45 14.36
N LEU A 39 9.09 -5.50 14.95
CA LEU A 39 8.85 -5.86 16.33
C LEU A 39 8.56 -7.35 16.44
N ARG A 40 9.38 -8.07 17.20
CA ARG A 40 9.19 -9.50 17.41
C ARG A 40 8.57 -9.79 18.77
N ARG A 41 7.85 -10.91 18.84
CA ARG A 41 7.19 -11.38 20.06
C ARG A 41 8.18 -11.71 21.19
N ASP A 42 9.44 -11.97 20.87
CA ASP A 42 10.52 -12.16 21.84
C ASP A 42 11.04 -10.84 22.46
N GLY A 43 10.46 -9.70 22.07
CA GLY A 43 10.88 -8.37 22.54
C GLY A 43 12.12 -7.83 21.82
N SER A 44 12.69 -8.58 20.88
CA SER A 44 13.77 -8.10 20.02
C SER A 44 13.22 -7.14 18.95
N ARG A 45 14.08 -6.20 18.54
CA ARG A 45 13.78 -5.22 17.52
C ARG A 45 14.91 -5.21 16.50
N ARG A 46 14.54 -5.08 15.24
CA ARG A 46 15.50 -4.84 14.16
C ARG A 46 14.96 -3.79 13.20
N ARG A 47 15.82 -3.24 12.36
CA ARG A 47 15.36 -2.45 11.22
C ARG A 47 14.53 -3.34 10.28
N ARG A 48 13.40 -2.81 9.80
CA ARG A 48 12.59 -3.43 8.76
C ARG A 48 13.48 -3.67 7.54
N LEU A 49 13.34 -4.84 6.93
CA LEU A 49 14.04 -5.16 5.69
C LEU A 49 13.65 -4.16 4.60
N GLY A 50 14.62 -3.84 3.74
CA GLY A 50 14.36 -3.03 2.55
C GLY A 50 13.39 -3.74 1.59
N VAL A 51 12.85 -2.98 0.65
CA VAL A 51 12.06 -3.54 -0.45
C VAL A 51 13.05 -3.98 -1.52
N LEU A 52 13.08 -5.28 -1.83
CA LEU A 52 13.87 -5.83 -2.92
C LEU A 52 12.94 -6.03 -4.14
N PRO A 53 13.27 -5.51 -5.32
CA PRO A 53 12.54 -5.83 -6.54
C PRO A 53 12.57 -7.33 -6.83
N GLU A 54 11.58 -7.83 -7.55
CA GLU A 54 11.57 -9.22 -7.98
C GLU A 54 12.72 -9.53 -8.94
N SER A 55 13.10 -10.81 -8.99
CA SER A 55 14.12 -11.28 -9.93
C SER A 55 13.61 -11.12 -11.36
N GLY A 56 14.42 -10.52 -12.23
CA GLY A 56 14.01 -10.26 -13.61
C GLY A 56 12.96 -9.16 -13.76
N ASN A 57 12.76 -8.30 -12.75
CA ASN A 57 11.80 -7.19 -12.83
C ASN A 57 11.92 -6.40 -14.14
N VAL A 58 10.77 -5.98 -14.64
CA VAL A 58 10.65 -5.14 -15.84
C VAL A 58 10.16 -3.78 -15.40
N LEU A 59 10.80 -2.72 -15.90
CA LEU A 59 10.37 -1.36 -15.62
C LEU A 59 9.11 -1.03 -16.42
N SER A 60 8.15 -0.37 -15.76
CA SER A 60 6.95 0.14 -16.41
C SER A 60 7.30 1.08 -17.58
N THR A 61 6.46 1.07 -18.61
CA THR A 61 6.62 1.93 -19.80
C THR A 61 6.21 3.39 -19.57
N PHE A 62 5.68 3.70 -18.39
CA PHE A 62 5.15 4.99 -18.00
C PHE A 62 5.85 5.50 -16.73
N THR A 63 5.79 6.80 -16.51
CA THR A 63 6.27 7.44 -15.29
C THR A 63 5.12 7.76 -14.36
N ILE A 64 5.39 7.75 -13.05
CA ILE A 64 4.47 8.20 -12.01
C ILE A 64 5.08 9.47 -11.39
N ALA A 65 4.34 10.57 -11.39
CA ALA A 65 4.75 11.81 -10.74
C ALA A 65 4.40 11.78 -9.25
N ASP A 66 5.13 12.55 -8.43
CA ASP A 66 4.85 12.65 -6.98
C ASP A 66 3.45 13.19 -6.67
N SER A 67 2.87 13.96 -7.60
CA SER A 67 1.52 14.50 -7.50
C SER A 67 0.42 13.50 -7.91
N ASP A 68 0.78 12.36 -8.53
CA ASP A 68 -0.21 11.42 -9.02
C ASP A 68 -0.86 10.66 -7.87
N VAL A 69 -2.19 10.62 -7.89
CA VAL A 69 -2.93 9.75 -6.99
C VAL A 69 -2.71 8.31 -7.43
N THR A 70 -2.14 7.53 -6.53
CA THR A 70 -1.90 6.09 -6.71
C THR A 70 -2.71 5.27 -5.72
N SER A 71 -3.31 4.20 -6.23
CA SER A 71 -4.00 3.18 -5.46
C SER A 71 -3.80 1.82 -6.13
N ASN A 72 -3.96 0.75 -5.37
CA ASN A 72 -3.88 -0.60 -5.90
C ASN A 72 -5.02 -1.48 -5.38
N GLY A 73 -5.27 -2.57 -6.08
CA GLY A 73 -6.26 -3.58 -5.70
C GLY A 73 -6.09 -4.83 -6.54
N ASN A 74 -6.80 -5.89 -6.17
CA ASN A 74 -6.77 -7.14 -6.93
C ASN A 74 -8.14 -7.38 -7.58
N TRP A 75 -8.13 -7.74 -8.85
CA TRP A 75 -9.28 -8.25 -9.56
C TRP A 75 -9.16 -9.77 -9.66
N LEU A 76 -9.91 -10.47 -8.81
CA LEU A 76 -9.97 -11.92 -8.77
C LEU A 76 -10.95 -12.47 -9.81
N ASN A 77 -10.69 -13.67 -10.31
CA ASN A 77 -11.57 -14.42 -11.21
C ASN A 77 -11.99 -13.64 -12.47
N VAL A 78 -11.04 -12.96 -13.11
CA VAL A 78 -11.32 -11.98 -14.18
C VAL A 78 -12.12 -12.63 -15.31
N GLY A 79 -13.29 -12.06 -15.65
CA GLY A 79 -14.17 -12.61 -16.70
C GLY A 79 -14.81 -13.96 -16.34
N GLY A 80 -14.82 -14.34 -15.06
CA GLY A 80 -15.35 -15.62 -14.57
C GLY A 80 -14.34 -16.76 -14.59
N ASP A 81 -13.09 -16.52 -15.04
CA ASP A 81 -12.03 -17.51 -15.01
C ASP A 81 -11.25 -17.45 -13.69
N SER A 82 -11.37 -18.49 -12.86
CA SER A 82 -10.69 -18.56 -11.56
C SER A 82 -9.16 -18.67 -11.63
N SER A 83 -8.60 -18.91 -12.82
CA SER A 83 -7.15 -18.97 -13.03
C SER A 83 -6.52 -17.60 -13.29
N ILE A 84 -7.32 -16.57 -13.53
CA ILE A 84 -6.84 -15.23 -13.88
C ILE A 84 -7.06 -14.26 -12.72
N GLU A 85 -5.97 -13.62 -12.29
CA GLU A 85 -5.97 -12.55 -11.31
C GLU A 85 -5.17 -11.37 -11.83
N PHE A 86 -5.77 -10.18 -11.80
CA PHE A 86 -5.08 -8.95 -12.17
C PHE A 86 -4.76 -8.09 -10.95
N LEU A 87 -3.53 -7.56 -10.90
CA LEU A 87 -3.19 -6.43 -10.05
C LEU A 87 -3.62 -5.13 -10.75
N ILE A 88 -4.41 -4.32 -10.08
CA ILE A 88 -4.87 -3.01 -10.54
C ILE A 88 -3.94 -1.95 -9.96
N ILE A 89 -3.53 -1.00 -10.79
CA ILE A 89 -2.82 0.20 -10.36
C ILE A 89 -3.52 1.42 -10.95
N GLN A 90 -4.01 2.31 -10.08
CA GLN A 90 -4.42 3.65 -10.48
C GLN A 90 -3.20 4.56 -10.55
N ILE A 91 -3.14 5.34 -11.61
CA ILE A 91 -2.19 6.43 -11.78
C ILE A 91 -2.99 7.62 -12.28
N GLY A 92 -3.22 8.58 -11.38
CA GLY A 92 -4.12 9.70 -11.65
C GLY A 92 -5.52 9.21 -12.03
N SER A 93 -5.94 9.49 -13.26
CA SER A 93 -7.24 9.08 -13.80
C SER A 93 -7.19 7.79 -14.64
N THR A 94 -6.06 7.08 -14.70
CA THR A 94 -5.92 5.86 -15.51
C THR A 94 -5.76 4.63 -14.62
N LEU A 95 -6.54 3.59 -14.90
CA LEU A 95 -6.33 2.25 -14.35
C LEU A 95 -5.50 1.41 -15.31
N ARG A 96 -4.44 0.81 -14.78
CA ARG A 96 -3.58 -0.16 -15.45
C ARG A 96 -3.70 -1.51 -14.75
N PHE A 97 -3.44 -2.58 -15.49
CA PHE A 97 -3.56 -3.94 -15.00
C PHE A 97 -2.27 -4.72 -15.28
N TYR A 98 -1.89 -5.58 -14.34
CA TYR A 98 -0.82 -6.55 -14.50
C TYR A 98 -1.39 -7.93 -14.26
N ASP A 99 -1.10 -8.87 -15.16
CA ASP A 99 -1.47 -10.27 -14.98
C ASP A 99 -0.56 -10.91 -13.93
N LYS A 100 -1.15 -11.63 -12.98
CA LYS A 100 -0.42 -12.35 -11.93
C LYS A 100 -0.21 -13.83 -12.28
N ALA A 101 -0.44 -14.23 -13.52
CA ALA A 101 -0.28 -15.61 -13.97
C ALA A 101 1.19 -16.10 -13.91
N SER A 102 2.17 -15.24 -14.24
CA SER A 102 3.59 -15.60 -14.27
C SER A 102 4.49 -14.58 -13.58
N THR A 103 5.63 -15.05 -13.08
CA THR A 103 6.70 -14.16 -12.59
C THR A 103 7.70 -13.91 -13.73
N PRO A 104 8.24 -12.69 -13.88
CA PRO A 104 8.04 -11.50 -13.04
C PRO A 104 6.69 -10.80 -13.30
N PHE A 105 5.96 -10.48 -12.23
CA PHE A 105 4.63 -9.86 -12.38
C PHE A 105 4.70 -8.47 -13.02
N SER A 106 5.81 -7.75 -12.81
CA SER A 106 6.07 -6.45 -13.45
C SER A 106 6.25 -6.53 -14.96
N GLY A 107 6.56 -7.71 -15.51
CA GLY A 107 6.70 -7.93 -16.95
C GLY A 107 5.37 -8.15 -17.66
N ASP A 108 4.33 -8.56 -16.94
CA ASP A 108 3.04 -8.96 -17.50
C ASP A 108 2.02 -7.81 -17.45
N GLU A 109 2.39 -6.61 -17.92
CA GLU A 109 1.46 -5.49 -18.07
C GLU A 109 0.41 -5.80 -19.16
N VAL A 110 -0.87 -5.67 -18.81
CA VAL A 110 -1.98 -5.82 -19.75
C VAL A 110 -2.10 -4.53 -20.56
N ALA A 111 -2.04 -4.64 -21.89
CA ALA A 111 -2.06 -3.47 -22.78
C ALA A 111 -3.33 -2.60 -22.68
N GLN A 112 -4.45 -3.19 -22.24
CA GLN A 112 -5.70 -2.45 -22.05
C GLN A 112 -5.66 -1.62 -20.77
N THR A 113 -5.99 -0.35 -20.89
CA THR A 113 -6.13 0.57 -19.76
C THR A 113 -7.54 1.16 -19.74
N ILE A 114 -8.00 1.59 -18.56
CA ILE A 114 -9.31 2.22 -18.40
C ILE A 114 -9.11 3.66 -17.93
N SER A 115 -9.64 4.61 -18.71
CA SER A 115 -9.70 6.01 -18.29
C SER A 115 -10.92 6.25 -17.42
N LEU A 116 -10.71 6.91 -16.28
CA LEU A 116 -11.74 7.31 -15.34
C LEU A 116 -12.39 8.66 -15.70
N LEU A 117 -11.78 9.42 -16.62
CA LEU A 117 -12.27 10.74 -17.06
C LEU A 117 -13.74 10.74 -17.53
N PRO A 118 -14.22 9.75 -18.30
CA PRO A 118 -15.62 9.73 -18.75
C PRO A 118 -16.63 9.59 -17.61
N TYR A 119 -16.17 9.16 -16.43
CA TYR A 119 -17.02 8.86 -15.29
C TYR A 119 -16.91 9.91 -14.18
N GLU A 120 -16.18 11.00 -14.42
CA GLU A 120 -15.99 12.06 -13.44
C GLU A 120 -17.33 12.64 -12.96
N VAL A 121 -17.43 12.87 -11.65
CA VAL A 121 -18.56 13.62 -11.07
C VAL A 121 -18.28 15.11 -11.23
N ALA A 122 -19.21 15.81 -11.90
CA ALA A 122 -19.11 17.25 -12.04
C ALA A 122 -19.00 17.94 -10.67
N GLY A 123 -17.92 18.70 -10.47
CA GLY A 123 -17.65 19.42 -9.22
C GLY A 123 -16.80 18.66 -8.19
N ALA A 124 -16.39 17.41 -8.46
CA ALA A 124 -15.59 16.59 -7.52
C ALA A 124 -14.06 16.73 -7.69
N GLY A 125 -13.61 17.75 -8.42
CA GLY A 125 -12.19 18.13 -8.51
C GLY A 125 -11.34 17.30 -9.48
N GLY A 126 -11.92 16.45 -10.33
CA GLY A 126 -11.18 15.63 -11.29
C GLY A 126 -11.21 14.15 -10.97
N ALA A 127 -11.35 13.26 -11.96
CA ALA A 127 -11.25 11.80 -11.74
C ALA A 127 -9.89 11.35 -11.16
N ALA A 128 -8.85 12.19 -11.27
CA ALA A 128 -7.52 11.96 -10.72
C ALA A 128 -7.32 12.50 -9.28
N SER A 129 -8.33 13.12 -8.67
CA SER A 129 -8.19 13.82 -7.38
C SER A 129 -8.31 12.89 -6.16
N ALA A 130 -8.88 11.70 -6.34
CA ALA A 130 -9.20 10.78 -5.25
C ALA A 130 -8.84 9.34 -5.59
N LYS A 131 -8.44 8.59 -4.54
CA LYS A 131 -8.09 7.17 -4.65
C LYS A 131 -9.34 6.35 -4.95
N ALA A 132 -9.23 5.47 -5.93
CA ALA A 132 -10.23 4.46 -6.23
C ALA A 132 -10.15 3.28 -5.25
N GLN A 133 -11.31 2.69 -5.02
CA GLN A 133 -11.51 1.44 -4.32
C GLN A 133 -12.06 0.39 -5.27
N TYR A 134 -11.71 -0.86 -5.02
CA TYR A 134 -11.92 -1.96 -5.95
C TYR A 134 -12.61 -3.12 -5.24
N ALA A 135 -13.59 -3.72 -5.91
CA ALA A 135 -14.18 -4.98 -5.48
C ALA A 135 -14.35 -5.90 -6.69
N SER A 136 -13.92 -7.16 -6.57
CA SER A 136 -14.26 -8.19 -7.56
C SER A 136 -15.59 -8.84 -7.18
N ILE A 137 -16.55 -8.83 -8.09
CA ILE A 137 -17.88 -9.42 -7.92
C ILE A 137 -18.23 -10.21 -9.17
N ASN A 138 -18.39 -11.53 -9.01
CA ASN A 138 -18.76 -12.45 -10.10
C ASN A 138 -17.87 -12.31 -11.36
N GLY A 139 -16.58 -12.10 -11.15
CA GLY A 139 -15.59 -11.91 -12.22
C GLY A 139 -15.58 -10.52 -12.87
N ASN A 140 -16.48 -9.63 -12.46
CA ASN A 140 -16.45 -8.21 -12.83
C ASN A 140 -15.73 -7.38 -11.77
N LEU A 141 -15.15 -6.26 -12.19
CA LEU A 141 -14.52 -5.29 -11.31
C LEU A 141 -15.45 -4.11 -11.08
N VAL A 142 -15.78 -3.84 -9.83
CA VAL A 142 -16.45 -2.61 -9.41
C VAL A 142 -15.42 -1.61 -8.95
N VAL A 143 -15.46 -0.40 -9.50
CA VAL A 143 -14.56 0.70 -9.16
C VAL A 143 -15.37 1.87 -8.64
N ALA A 144 -15.05 2.32 -7.43
CA ALA A 144 -15.69 3.46 -6.78
C ALA A 144 -14.65 4.48 -6.30
N SER A 145 -14.95 5.76 -6.43
CA SER A 145 -14.17 6.84 -5.83
C SER A 145 -15.10 8.04 -5.59
N PRO A 146 -14.82 8.90 -4.58
CA PRO A 146 -15.56 10.14 -4.39
C PRO A 146 -15.59 11.08 -5.61
N ALA A 147 -14.63 10.93 -6.53
CA ALA A 147 -14.49 11.80 -7.70
C ALA A 147 -15.15 11.26 -8.98
N ILE A 148 -15.66 10.03 -8.97
CA ILE A 148 -16.25 9.38 -10.14
C ILE A 148 -17.59 8.71 -9.80
N ASN A 149 -18.46 8.61 -10.79
CA ASN A 149 -19.59 7.70 -10.74
C ASN A 149 -19.04 6.26 -10.73
N THR A 150 -19.59 5.42 -9.86
CA THR A 150 -19.15 4.03 -9.75
C THR A 150 -19.33 3.30 -11.08
N ILE A 151 -18.29 2.59 -11.51
CA ILE A 151 -18.30 1.83 -12.76
C ILE A 151 -18.12 0.34 -12.51
N VAL A 152 -18.63 -0.45 -13.45
CA VAL A 152 -18.42 -1.89 -13.51
C VAL A 152 -17.66 -2.19 -14.80
N ILE A 153 -16.53 -2.87 -14.67
CA ILE A 153 -15.70 -3.31 -15.77
C ILE A 153 -15.88 -4.83 -15.89
N SER A 154 -16.19 -5.28 -17.10
CA SER A 154 -16.32 -6.70 -17.45
C SER A 154 -15.30 -7.02 -18.53
N ARG A 155 -14.84 -8.27 -18.56
CA ARG A 155 -13.91 -8.80 -19.56
C ARG A 155 -14.64 -9.74 -20.51
#